data_AF-A0AAN5AM24-F1
#
_entry.id   AF-A0AAN5AM24-F1
#
_cell.length_a   1.000
_cell.length_b   1.000
_cell.length_c   1.000
_cell.angle_alpha   90.00
_cell.angle_beta   90.00
_cell.angle_gamma   90.00
#
_symmetry.space_group_name_H-M   'P 1'
#
loop_
_entity.id
_entity.type
_entity.pdbx_description
1 polymer ?
#
loop_
_entity_poly.entity_id
_entity_poly.type
_entity_poly.pdbx_seq_one_letter_code
_entity_poly.pdbx_strand_id
1 'polypeptide(L)' 'MKINQLIKKLRYDNDLTQNELAELFDLNPETVKRWEQGRSFPTFIKLIAILKHFGKEYDIDYTDLDPDKTED' A
#
# COMPACT_ATOMS: atom_id res chain seq x y z
N MET A 1 8.35 -8.35 3.73
CA MET A 1 7.30 -8.46 2.67
C MET A 1 7.30 -7.19 1.82
N LYS A 2 7.10 -7.29 0.50
CA LYS A 2 7.02 -6.13 -0.41
C LYS A 2 5.79 -5.26 -0.15
N ILE A 3 5.85 -3.97 -0.51
CA ILE A 3 4.80 -3.00 -0.14
C ILE A 3 3.50 -3.27 -0.89
N ASN A 4 3.55 -3.60 -2.17
CA ASN A 4 2.35 -3.93 -2.94
C ASN A 4 1.59 -5.14 -2.35
N GLN A 5 2.33 -6.16 -1.91
CA GLN A 5 1.77 -7.36 -1.25
C GLN A 5 1.17 -7.01 0.12
N LEU A 6 1.83 -6.14 0.88
CA LEU A 6 1.34 -5.66 2.17
C LEU A 6 0.00 -4.94 2.05
N ILE A 7 -0.11 -3.98 1.13
CA ILE A 7 -1.36 -3.23 0.91
C ILE A 7 -2.49 -4.18 0.50
N LYS A 8 -2.21 -5.09 -0.42
CA LYS A 8 -3.16 -6.11 -0.86
C LYS A 8 -3.60 -7.02 0.29
N LYS A 9 -2.66 -7.46 1.13
CA LYS A 9 -2.94 -8.30 2.30
C LYS A 9 -3.80 -7.57 3.32
N LEU A 10 -3.44 -6.34 3.67
CA LEU A 10 -4.22 -5.50 4.57
C LEU A 10 -5.68 -5.35 4.11
N ARG A 11 -5.86 -5.13 2.80
CA ARG A 11 -7.17 -5.02 2.20
C ARG A 11 -8.00 -6.30 2.38
N TYR A 12 -7.42 -7.46 2.05
CA TYR A 12 -8.12 -8.75 2.19
C TYR A 12 -8.35 -9.16 3.64
N ASP A 13 -7.38 -8.93 4.53
CA ASP A 13 -7.50 -9.27 5.96
C ASP A 13 -8.61 -8.46 6.66
N ASN A 14 -9.10 -7.39 6.04
CA ASN A 14 -10.18 -6.54 6.54
C ASN A 14 -11.43 -6.57 5.62
N ASP A 15 -11.52 -7.54 4.71
CA ASP A 15 -12.67 -7.74 3.80
C ASP A 15 -13.02 -6.51 2.93
N LEU A 16 -12.02 -5.71 2.56
CA LEU A 16 -12.21 -4.49 1.77
C LEU A 16 -12.03 -4.76 0.26
N THR A 17 -12.78 -4.01 -0.55
CA THR A 17 -12.51 -3.80 -1.97
C THR A 17 -11.46 -2.70 -2.18
N GLN A 18 -10.89 -2.62 -3.39
CA GLN A 18 -9.93 -1.56 -3.71
C GLN A 18 -10.57 -0.17 -3.59
N ASN A 19 -11.86 -0.05 -3.90
CA ASN A 19 -12.62 1.18 -3.76
C ASN A 19 -12.77 1.57 -2.29
N GLU A 20 -13.19 0.64 -1.43
CA GLU A 20 -13.37 0.91 0.00
C GLU A 20 -12.04 1.28 0.69
N LEU A 21 -10.94 0.59 0.34
CA LEU A 21 -9.63 0.99 0.83
C LEU A 21 -9.25 2.40 0.35
N ALA A 22 -9.59 2.76 -0.88
CA ALA A 22 -9.30 4.11 -1.39
C ALA A 22 -10.12 5.17 -0.66
N GLU A 23 -11.42 4.92 -0.45
CA GLU A 23 -12.33 5.80 0.28
C GLU A 23 -11.87 6.04 1.72
N LEU A 24 -11.40 5.00 2.43
CA LEU A 24 -10.86 5.12 3.80
C LEU A 24 -9.68 6.10 3.93
N PHE A 25 -8.94 6.32 2.86
CA PHE A 25 -7.73 7.15 2.87
C PHE A 25 -7.81 8.35 1.92
N ASP A 26 -9.01 8.71 1.46
CA ASP A 26 -9.27 9.81 0.52
C ASP A 26 -8.42 9.71 -0.75
N LEU A 27 -8.41 8.52 -1.36
CA LEU A 27 -7.66 8.19 -2.57
C LEU A 27 -8.59 7.87 -3.74
N ASN A 28 -8.03 7.92 -4.95
CA ASN A 28 -8.68 7.33 -6.11
C ASN A 28 -8.50 5.80 -6.09
N PRO A 29 -9.52 4.98 -6.39
CA PRO A 29 -9.36 3.53 -6.48
C PRO A 29 -8.26 3.05 -7.42
N GLU A 30 -8.00 3.77 -8.51
CA GLU A 30 -6.89 3.46 -9.42
C GLU A 30 -5.53 3.61 -8.74
N THR A 31 -5.39 4.50 -7.75
CA THR A 31 -4.18 4.62 -6.93
C THR A 31 -3.91 3.33 -6.16
N VAL A 32 -4.93 2.79 -5.47
CA VAL A 32 -4.82 1.52 -4.73
C VAL A 32 -4.51 0.36 -5.68
N LYS A 33 -5.20 0.30 -6.81
CA LYS A 33 -4.94 -0.72 -7.85
C LYS A 33 -3.49 -0.67 -8.35
N ARG A 34 -2.95 0.52 -8.66
CA ARG A 34 -1.55 0.67 -9.08
C ARG A 34 -0.58 0.27 -7.98
N TRP A 35 -0.87 0.58 -6.71
CA TRP A 35 -0.07 0.13 -5.57
C TRP A 35 -0.03 -1.39 -5.47
N GLU A 36 -1.17 -2.06 -5.51
CA GLU A 36 -1.23 -3.53 -5.42
C GLU A 36 -0.58 -4.24 -6.60
N GLN A 37 -0.52 -3.58 -7.77
CA GLN A 37 0.19 -4.05 -8.96
C GLN A 37 1.69 -3.72 -8.96
N GLY A 38 2.19 -2.93 -7.99
CA GLY A 38 3.58 -2.48 -7.96
C GLY A 38 3.93 -1.42 -9.03
N ARG A 39 2.93 -0.81 -9.68
CA ARG A 39 3.12 0.23 -10.72
C ARG A 39 3.39 1.63 -10.14
N SER A 40 3.21 1.77 -8.84
CA SER A 40 3.55 2.94 -8.04
C SER A 40 3.50 2.52 -6.58
N PHE A 41 4.02 3.35 -5.68
CA PHE A 41 4.01 3.05 -4.24
C PHE A 41 3.40 4.19 -3.45
N PRO A 42 2.81 3.92 -2.28
CA PRO A 42 2.35 4.97 -1.38
C PRO A 42 3.54 5.82 -0.93
N THR A 43 3.31 7.12 -0.73
CA THR A 43 4.27 7.94 -0.02
C THR A 43 4.48 7.40 1.39
N PHE A 44 5.63 7.67 1.99
CA PHE A 44 5.91 7.23 3.36
C PHE A 44 4.81 7.64 4.34
N ILE A 45 4.30 8.87 4.23
CA ILE A 45 3.20 9.37 5.06
C ILE A 45 1.91 8.57 4.87
N LYS A 46 1.53 8.25 3.63
CA LYS A 46 0.33 7.44 3.36
C LYS A 46 0.50 6.00 3.85
N LEU A 47 1.68 5.41 3.67
CA LEU A 47 1.97 4.07 4.17
C LEU A 47 1.83 4.02 5.70
N ILE A 48 2.42 4.97 6.43
CA ILE A 48 2.29 5.04 7.89
C ILE A 48 0.84 5.24 8.32
N ALA A 49 0.07 6.07 7.63
CA ALA A 49 -1.35 6.27 7.93
C ALA A 49 -2.14 4.96 7.80
N ILE A 50 -1.90 4.20 6.73
CA ILE A 50 -2.54 2.89 6.49
C ILE A 50 -2.18 1.91 7.60
N LEU A 51 -0.90 1.76 7.94
CA LEU A 51 -0.46 0.80 8.96
C LEU A 51 -1.00 1.12 10.34
N LYS A 52 -1.04 2.40 10.70
CA LYS A 52 -1.63 2.87 11.97
C LYS A 52 -3.13 2.60 12.04
N HIS A 53 -3.86 2.83 10.95
CA HIS A 53 -5.29 2.60 10.90
C HIS A 53 -5.65 1.13 11.19
N PHE A 54 -4.89 0.19 10.64
CA PHE A 54 -5.13 -1.24 10.86
C PHE A 54 -4.48 -1.79 12.14
N GLY A 55 -3.65 -0.99 12.84
CA GLY A 55 -3.05 -1.36 14.12
C GLY A 55 -2.12 -2.58 14.04
N LYS A 56 -1.40 -2.72 12.92
CA LYS A 56 -0.57 -3.90 12.64
C LYS A 56 0.91 -3.53 12.57
N GLU A 57 1.72 -4.31 13.27
CA GLU A 57 3.17 -4.35 13.09
C GLU A 57 3.49 -5.33 11.97
N TYR A 58 4.22 -4.87 10.94
CA TYR A 58 4.65 -5.70 9.83
C TYR A 58 6.16 -5.56 9.64
N ASP A 59 6.79 -6.67 9.26
CA ASP A 59 8.16 -6.67 8.74
C ASP A 59 8.12 -6.29 7.25
N ILE A 60 8.31 -5.00 6.99
CA ILE A 60 8.17 -4.38 5.68
C ILE A 60 9.54 -4.26 5.05
N ASP A 61 9.66 -4.80 3.84
CA ASP A 61 10.82 -4.57 3.01
C ASP A 61 10.63 -3.22 2.28
N TYR A 62 11.44 -2.24 2.67
CA TYR A 62 11.41 -0.89 2.10
C TYR A 62 12.17 -0.76 0.77
N THR A 63 12.71 -1.84 0.22
CA THR A 63 13.46 -1.80 -1.04
C THR A 63 12.64 -1.30 -2.23
N ASP A 64 11.30 -1.36 -2.15
CA ASP A 64 10.38 -0.80 -3.16
C ASP A 64 10.14 0.72 -2.99
N LEU A 65 10.55 1.34 -1.88
CA LEU A 65 10.48 2.80 -1.67
C LEU A 65 11.70 3.54 -2.19
N ASP A 66 12.69 2.83 -2.72
CA ASP A 66 13.92 3.42 -3.24
C ASP A 66 13.63 4.08 -4.60
N PRO A 67 13.57 5.43 -4.69
CA PRO A 67 13.24 6.12 -5.92
C PRO A 67 14.35 5.98 -6.98
N ASP A 68 15.56 5.57 -6.59
CA ASP A 68 16.70 5.37 -7.49
C ASP A 68 16.77 3.96 -8.10
N LYS A 69 15.85 3.05 -7.72
CA LYS A 69 15.66 1.78 -8.43
C LYS A 69 14.72 1.97 -9.62
N THR A 70 15.16 2.72 -10.62
CA THR A 70 14.67 2.45 -11.98
C THR A 70 15.15 1.05 -12.36
N GLU A 71 14.22 0.18 -12.76
CA GLU A 71 14.52 -1.13 -13.33
C GLU A 71 15.57 -0.95 -14.45
N ASP A 72 16.75 -1.57 -14.28
CA ASP A 72 17.71 -1.80 -15.37
C ASP A 72 17.12 -2.76 -16.41
#